data_AF-A0A7C1W8K9-F1
#
_entry.id   AF-A0A7C1W8K9-F1
#
_cell.length_a   1.000
_cell.length_b   1.000
_cell.length_c   1.000
_cell.angle_alpha   90.00
_cell.angle_beta   90.00
_cell.angle_gamma   90.00
#
_symmetry.space_group_name_H-M   'P 1'
#
loop_
_entity.id
_entity.type
_entity.pdbx_description
1 polymer ?
#
loop_
_entity_poly.entity_id
_entity_poly.type
_entity_poly.pdbx_seq_one_letter_code
_entity_poly.pdbx_strand_id
1 'polypeptide(L)'
;MYLTKQTVSMIMPLKTQESEMSLESNNYPLSEQRLTQVHFESFKAFEQRVQVDLNPVTLIAGVNSGGKTSILQSLLLARQTLITPYRQTVENALKYDSELFGFASFYELIFGNPLPNDKGGIQLGFTVQIKPQLASNSLFPKWSDYFNELPAESEKVVCVDLNIQFNYDDKQQIVVASQIEMSAHFRQSHCGSLIIEPQGETWRIKQLCVGDIEQEINDENWINLVEQRLSVDRFMPVLKGQPVWTSDMPKPERLFYGMFISIFTPALALLREELEKRLFYVGPLRSAPQRYYLRQSVVGLDVGTSGEAAVQLLYENWEKSVNFVSIPDNLENFRPAQTESTSMALKKAVRQALRLLGMEQLLTVKKQGESYEALLSLLSKPQTDVSIVEVGFGVSQILPIIAVSLLSPVNSLLIFEQPEIHLHPRAQAGLGEFFLCLARSGRRVLVETHSDHLINRLRRRIAEDKSNHFENWVNILFVHPPENGRGAVVEKGRIDRYGQIENWPPSFLAESANDARAIMLAASTKRIEDRKQ
;
A
#
# COMPACT_ATOMS: atom_id res chain seq x y z
N MET A 1 -53.72 31.68 -22.86
CA MET A 1 -52.61 32.03 -21.95
C MET A 1 -52.00 30.70 -21.49
N TYR A 2 -51.03 30.22 -22.27
CA TYR A 2 -50.42 28.89 -22.23
C TYR A 2 -48.89 29.07 -22.30
N LEU A 3 -48.15 28.06 -21.80
CA LEU A 3 -46.68 27.80 -21.83
C LEU A 3 -46.03 27.89 -20.43
N THR A 4 -45.91 26.79 -19.65
CA THR A 4 -45.04 25.58 -19.70
C THR A 4 -43.82 25.73 -18.76
N LYS A 5 -43.76 25.00 -17.63
CA LYS A 5 -43.13 23.67 -17.44
C LYS A 5 -41.68 23.57 -17.95
N GLN A 6 -40.75 23.39 -17.01
CA GLN A 6 -39.55 22.52 -17.00
C GLN A 6 -38.27 23.23 -16.56
N THR A 7 -37.82 22.94 -15.33
CA THR A 7 -36.43 22.55 -15.09
C THR A 7 -36.44 21.42 -14.07
N VAL A 8 -36.41 20.20 -14.59
CA VAL A 8 -36.32 18.96 -13.82
C VAL A 8 -34.91 18.85 -13.27
N SER A 9 -34.80 18.66 -11.95
CA SER A 9 -33.62 18.15 -11.27
C SER A 9 -33.22 16.80 -11.89
N MET A 10 -32.17 16.78 -12.71
CA MET A 10 -31.57 15.52 -13.16
C MET A 10 -30.71 14.95 -12.04
N ILE A 11 -31.33 14.09 -11.25
CA ILE A 11 -30.65 13.00 -10.56
C ILE A 11 -30.24 12.01 -11.67
N MET A 12 -28.94 11.84 -11.91
CA MET A 12 -28.47 10.64 -12.62
C MET A 12 -28.32 9.51 -11.59
N PRO A 13 -29.09 8.43 -11.68
CA PRO A 13 -28.84 7.24 -10.89
C PRO A 13 -27.58 6.55 -11.40
N LEU A 14 -26.71 6.12 -10.47
CA LEU A 14 -25.64 5.17 -10.72
C LEU A 14 -26.24 3.90 -11.33
N LYS A 15 -26.06 3.70 -12.63
CA LYS A 15 -26.20 2.38 -13.26
C LYS A 15 -24.82 1.74 -13.34
N THR A 16 -24.60 0.74 -12.50
CA THR A 16 -23.60 -0.30 -12.74
C THR A 16 -24.04 -1.10 -13.97
N GLN A 17 -23.45 -0.83 -15.13
CA GLN A 17 -23.49 -1.75 -16.25
C GLN A 17 -22.18 -2.54 -16.27
N GLU A 18 -22.26 -3.78 -15.80
CA GLU A 18 -21.41 -4.85 -16.31
C GLU A 18 -21.73 -5.01 -17.81
N SER A 19 -20.74 -4.88 -18.67
CA SER A 19 -20.87 -5.28 -20.07
C SER A 19 -19.57 -5.92 -20.54
N GLU A 20 -19.76 -7.05 -21.21
CA GLU A 20 -18.80 -8.08 -21.56
C GLU A 20 -17.65 -7.62 -22.47
N MET A 21 -16.50 -8.25 -22.20
CA MET A 21 -15.30 -8.42 -23.00
C MET A 21 -15.39 -8.15 -24.52
N SER A 22 -14.39 -7.40 -25.00
CA SER A 22 -13.73 -7.72 -26.28
C SER A 22 -12.21 -7.82 -26.06
N LEU A 23 -11.61 -8.80 -26.73
CA LEU A 23 -10.30 -9.37 -26.47
C LEU A 23 -9.16 -8.50 -27.01
N GLU A 24 -8.14 -8.35 -26.15
CA GLU A 24 -6.69 -8.16 -26.36
C GLU A 24 -6.10 -7.01 -25.53
N SER A 25 -5.87 -7.27 -24.24
CA SER A 25 -4.74 -6.75 -23.44
C SER A 25 -4.84 -7.21 -21.99
N ASN A 26 -3.73 -7.74 -21.44
CA ASN A 26 -3.40 -7.96 -20.02
C ASN A 26 -4.59 -8.12 -19.04
N ASN A 27 -4.98 -9.36 -18.78
CA ASN A 27 -6.03 -9.70 -17.80
C ASN A 27 -5.53 -9.46 -16.36
N TYR A 28 -5.42 -8.19 -15.96
CA TYR A 28 -4.91 -7.77 -14.67
C TYR A 28 -6.04 -7.33 -13.73
N PRO A 29 -6.24 -7.99 -12.57
CA PRO A 29 -7.44 -7.80 -11.74
C PRO A 29 -7.42 -6.56 -10.84
N LEU A 30 -6.34 -5.76 -10.84
CA LEU A 30 -6.32 -4.51 -10.07
C LEU A 30 -7.07 -3.39 -10.80
N SER A 31 -7.79 -2.61 -10.01
CA SER A 31 -8.38 -1.35 -10.47
C SER A 31 -7.30 -0.44 -11.07
N GLU A 32 -7.62 0.16 -12.23
CA GLU A 32 -6.83 1.25 -12.83
C GLU A 32 -6.79 2.50 -11.93
N GLN A 33 -7.75 2.63 -11.02
CA GLN A 33 -7.77 3.67 -10.00
C GLN A 33 -7.23 3.13 -8.67
N ARG A 34 -6.07 3.62 -8.22
CA ARG A 34 -5.42 3.18 -6.98
C ARG A 34 -4.30 4.11 -6.52
N LEU A 35 -3.86 3.97 -5.27
CA LEU A 35 -2.55 4.46 -4.83
C LEU A 35 -1.45 3.68 -5.57
N THR A 36 -0.46 4.35 -6.13
CA THR A 36 0.59 3.72 -6.93
C THR A 36 1.98 3.94 -6.40
N GLN A 37 2.24 5.05 -5.72
CA GLN A 37 3.54 5.34 -5.14
C GLN A 37 3.40 6.06 -3.81
N VAL A 38 4.38 5.85 -2.94
CA VAL A 38 4.62 6.68 -1.76
C VAL A 38 5.99 7.32 -1.90
N HIS A 39 6.12 8.57 -1.46
CA HIS A 39 7.37 9.29 -1.45
C HIS A 39 7.59 9.99 -0.11
N PHE A 40 8.86 10.13 0.26
CA PHE A 40 9.24 10.81 1.50
C PHE A 40 10.67 11.35 1.40
N GLU A 41 10.96 12.39 2.18
CA GLU A 41 12.28 13.03 2.26
C GLU A 41 12.55 13.48 3.69
N SER A 42 13.82 13.50 4.10
CA SER A 42 14.23 13.82 5.46
C SER A 42 13.49 12.98 6.51
N PHE A 43 13.24 11.71 6.20
CA PHE A 43 12.39 10.81 6.99
C PHE A 43 13.20 9.64 7.55
N LYS A 44 13.34 9.62 8.88
CA LYS A 44 14.01 8.57 9.65
C LYS A 44 15.42 8.25 9.16
N ALA A 45 15.60 7.11 8.49
CA ALA A 45 16.90 6.69 7.98
C ALA A 45 17.28 7.40 6.66
N PHE A 46 16.34 8.11 6.02
CA PHE A 46 16.50 8.65 4.68
C PHE A 46 16.66 10.18 4.71
N GLU A 47 17.84 10.66 4.31
CA GLU A 47 18.09 12.09 4.13
C GLU A 47 17.45 12.60 2.84
N GLN A 48 17.75 11.91 1.73
CA GLN A 48 17.32 12.27 0.39
C GLN A 48 15.89 11.79 0.10
N ARG A 49 15.27 12.39 -0.93
CA ARG A 49 13.95 11.97 -1.41
C ARG A 49 13.98 10.53 -1.92
N VAL A 50 13.03 9.74 -1.45
CA VAL A 50 12.81 8.35 -1.88
C VAL A 50 11.42 8.22 -2.48
N GLN A 51 11.31 7.42 -3.53
CA GLN A 51 10.05 7.06 -4.19
C GLN A 51 9.93 5.53 -4.23
N VAL A 52 8.76 5.02 -3.84
CA VAL A 52 8.49 3.58 -3.75
C VAL A 52 7.26 3.25 -4.59
N ASP A 53 7.48 2.50 -5.67
CA ASP A 53 6.41 1.92 -6.49
C ASP A 53 5.70 0.79 -5.74
N LEU A 54 4.38 0.96 -5.52
CA LEU A 54 3.50 -0.01 -4.89
C LEU A 54 2.95 -0.99 -5.93
N ASN A 55 3.88 -1.78 -6.46
CA ASN A 55 3.59 -2.86 -7.38
C ASN A 55 2.74 -3.96 -6.70
N PRO A 56 2.11 -4.82 -7.51
CA PRO A 56 1.29 -5.94 -7.03
C PRO A 56 1.93 -6.78 -5.93
N VAL A 57 3.21 -7.09 -6.10
CA VAL A 57 4.05 -7.69 -5.07
C VAL A 57 5.30 -6.83 -4.93
N THR A 58 5.40 -6.08 -3.84
CA THR A 58 6.56 -5.25 -3.53
C THR A 58 7.28 -5.81 -2.32
N LEU A 59 8.54 -6.20 -2.49
CA LEU A 59 9.41 -6.63 -1.41
C LEU A 59 10.42 -5.54 -1.08
N ILE A 60 10.67 -5.34 0.21
CA ILE A 60 11.75 -4.53 0.74
C ILE A 60 12.73 -5.47 1.42
N ALA A 61 13.93 -5.52 0.87
CA ALA A 61 15.01 -6.38 1.31
C ALA A 61 16.27 -5.52 1.55
N GLY A 62 17.29 -6.06 2.20
CA GLY A 62 18.52 -5.33 2.47
C GLY A 62 19.08 -5.58 3.87
N VAL A 63 20.12 -4.82 4.22
CA VAL A 63 20.86 -5.01 5.47
C VAL A 63 20.00 -4.75 6.71
N ASN A 64 20.33 -5.41 7.82
CA ASN A 64 19.72 -5.13 9.12
C ASN A 64 19.99 -3.68 9.50
N SER A 65 19.00 -3.03 10.10
CA SER A 65 19.07 -1.61 10.49
C SER A 65 19.31 -0.64 9.31
N GLY A 66 19.10 -1.07 8.07
CA GLY A 66 19.27 -0.23 6.87
C GLY A 66 18.14 0.76 6.59
N GLY A 67 17.07 0.79 7.40
CA GLY A 67 15.93 1.71 7.20
C GLY A 67 14.69 1.11 6.51
N LYS A 68 14.67 -0.20 6.22
CA LYS A 68 13.55 -0.92 5.57
C LYS A 68 12.18 -0.60 6.18
N THR A 69 12.06 -0.71 7.51
CA THR A 69 10.81 -0.44 8.25
C THR A 69 10.35 1.02 8.11
N SER A 70 11.26 1.96 7.85
CA SER A 70 10.88 3.37 7.65
C SER A 70 10.03 3.54 6.39
N ILE A 71 10.26 2.73 5.35
CA ILE A 71 9.40 2.74 4.14
C ILE A 71 7.97 2.36 4.52
N LEU A 72 7.77 1.28 5.28
CA LEU A 72 6.44 0.86 5.74
C LEU A 72 5.78 1.93 6.62
N GLN A 73 6.56 2.49 7.54
CA GLN A 73 6.10 3.52 8.48
C GLN A 73 5.63 4.79 7.79
N SER A 74 6.13 5.15 6.60
CA SER A 74 5.62 6.31 5.84
C SER A 74 4.12 6.19 5.51
N LEU A 75 3.67 5.00 5.10
CA LEU A 75 2.27 4.70 4.80
C LEU A 75 1.44 4.55 6.09
N LEU A 76 2.00 3.84 7.08
CA LEU A 76 1.33 3.61 8.35
C LEU A 76 1.13 4.92 9.14
N LEU A 77 2.05 5.87 9.02
CA LEU A 77 1.94 7.21 9.61
C LEU A 77 0.74 7.97 9.04
N ALA A 78 0.55 7.92 7.73
CA ALA A 78 -0.59 8.53 7.07
C ALA A 78 -1.91 7.83 7.46
N ARG A 79 -1.93 6.49 7.46
CA ARG A 79 -3.10 5.72 7.92
C ARG A 79 -3.46 6.04 9.36
N GLN A 80 -2.53 5.94 10.31
CA GLN A 80 -2.84 6.18 11.72
C GLN A 80 -3.32 7.62 11.93
N THR A 81 -2.73 8.56 11.19
CA THR A 81 -3.18 9.94 11.19
C THR A 81 -4.61 10.05 10.74
N LEU A 82 -5.09 9.33 9.71
CA LEU A 82 -6.46 9.39 9.19
C LEU A 82 -7.50 8.58 10.00
N ILE A 83 -7.12 7.48 10.65
CA ILE A 83 -8.07 6.65 11.43
C ILE A 83 -8.23 7.11 12.89
N THR A 84 -7.30 7.93 13.41
CA THR A 84 -7.36 8.40 14.80
C THR A 84 -8.60 9.28 15.00
N PRO A 85 -9.51 8.99 15.96
CA PRO A 85 -10.68 9.82 16.21
C PRO A 85 -10.31 11.25 16.64
N TYR A 86 -11.10 12.24 16.23
CA TYR A 86 -10.90 13.64 16.62
C TYR A 86 -11.03 13.80 18.14
N ARG A 87 -9.96 14.19 18.85
CA ARG A 87 -10.06 14.68 20.22
C ARG A 87 -10.05 16.21 20.17
N GLN A 88 -11.05 16.82 20.78
CA GLN A 88 -11.49 18.21 20.60
C GLN A 88 -10.46 19.32 20.90
N THR A 89 -9.21 19.03 21.25
CA THR A 89 -8.32 20.03 21.86
C THR A 89 -7.11 20.47 21.05
N VAL A 90 -6.57 19.73 20.07
CA VAL A 90 -5.61 20.29 19.09
C VAL A 90 -5.57 19.45 17.81
N GLU A 91 -5.66 20.08 16.65
CA GLU A 91 -5.58 19.42 15.34
C GLU A 91 -4.11 19.21 14.96
N ASN A 92 -3.58 18.02 15.25
CA ASN A 92 -2.27 17.59 14.76
C ASN A 92 -2.38 17.16 13.30
N ALA A 93 -1.57 17.77 12.41
CA ALA A 93 -1.54 17.39 10.99
C ALA A 93 -0.98 15.97 10.78
N LEU A 94 -0.18 15.47 11.72
CA LEU A 94 0.28 14.08 11.80
C LEU A 94 0.13 13.53 13.22
N LYS A 95 -0.43 12.33 13.33
CA LYS A 95 -0.41 11.53 14.55
C LYS A 95 0.79 10.58 14.48
N TYR A 96 1.77 10.72 15.36
CA TYR A 96 3.01 9.90 15.36
C TYR A 96 3.16 9.01 16.60
N ASP A 97 2.23 9.11 17.56
CA ASP A 97 2.17 8.43 18.85
C ASP A 97 0.87 7.60 18.95
N SER A 98 0.80 6.45 18.28
CA SER A 98 -0.41 5.61 18.22
C SER A 98 -0.12 4.11 18.30
N GLU A 99 -1.15 3.29 18.18
CA GLU A 99 -1.10 1.82 18.32
C GLU A 99 -0.39 1.10 17.15
N LEU A 100 -0.38 1.66 15.93
CA LEU A 100 0.37 1.07 14.82
C LEU A 100 1.88 1.14 15.09
N PHE A 101 2.33 2.31 15.52
CA PHE A 101 3.64 2.56 16.14
C PHE A 101 3.60 3.93 16.83
N GLY A 102 4.49 4.11 17.81
CA GLY A 102 4.61 5.35 18.55
C GLY A 102 6.04 5.84 18.63
N PHE A 103 6.24 7.13 18.36
CA PHE A 103 7.46 7.88 18.66
C PHE A 103 7.21 8.81 19.84
N ALA A 104 8.23 9.04 20.67
CA ALA A 104 8.09 9.96 21.79
C ALA A 104 8.09 11.42 21.30
N SER A 105 8.69 11.69 20.14
CA SER A 105 8.75 13.02 19.54
C SER A 105 8.67 13.00 18.01
N PHE A 106 8.16 14.09 17.43
CA PHE A 106 8.23 14.32 15.98
C PHE A 106 9.67 14.35 15.46
N TYR A 107 10.63 14.81 16.28
CA TYR A 107 12.05 14.87 15.90
C TYR A 107 12.64 13.49 15.58
N GLU A 108 12.08 12.40 16.14
CA GLU A 108 12.49 11.02 15.81
C GLU A 108 12.07 10.58 14.39
N LEU A 109 11.11 11.30 13.78
CA LEU A 109 10.73 11.09 12.38
C LEU A 109 11.66 11.80 11.42
N ILE A 110 12.37 12.85 11.87
CA ILE A 110 13.25 13.64 11.01
C ILE A 110 14.60 12.93 10.87
N PHE A 111 15.15 12.95 9.66
CA PHE A 111 16.48 12.41 9.41
C PHE A 111 17.52 12.98 10.37
N GLY A 112 18.34 12.09 10.94
CA GLY A 112 19.40 12.46 11.88
C GLY A 112 18.93 12.72 13.32
N ASN A 113 17.62 12.62 13.60
CA ASN A 113 17.03 12.88 14.92
C ASN A 113 17.54 14.20 15.55
N PRO A 114 17.28 15.34 14.88
CA PRO A 114 17.80 16.63 15.31
C PRO A 114 17.28 17.03 16.70
N LEU A 115 18.00 17.92 17.37
CA LEU A 115 17.53 18.49 18.63
C LEU A 115 16.32 19.41 18.38
N PRO A 116 15.42 19.61 19.35
CA PRO A 116 14.23 20.43 19.16
C PRO A 116 14.48 21.86 18.69
N ASN A 117 15.67 22.41 18.90
CA ASN A 117 16.03 23.77 18.49
C ASN A 117 16.53 23.84 17.03
N ASP A 118 16.80 22.71 16.39
CA ASP A 118 17.22 22.64 15.00
C ASP A 118 15.98 22.62 14.10
N LYS A 119 15.77 23.69 13.33
CA LYS A 119 14.68 23.77 12.36
C LYS A 119 14.79 22.60 11.38
N GLY A 120 13.80 21.72 11.37
CA GLY A 120 13.74 20.57 10.50
C GLY A 120 12.30 20.11 10.29
N GLY A 121 12.09 19.35 9.22
CA GLY A 121 10.80 18.80 8.87
C GLY A 121 10.94 17.55 8.03
N ILE A 122 9.80 16.95 7.72
CA ILE A 122 9.72 15.78 6.84
C ILE A 122 8.84 16.12 5.65
N GLN A 123 9.11 15.51 4.50
CA GLN A 123 8.14 15.46 3.41
C GLN A 123 7.54 14.07 3.35
N LEU A 124 6.23 14.00 3.17
CA LEU A 124 5.52 12.78 2.82
C LEU A 124 4.62 13.07 1.64
N GLY A 125 4.40 12.06 0.82
CA GLY A 125 3.29 12.13 -0.09
C GLY A 125 3.08 10.91 -0.96
N PHE A 126 2.14 11.04 -1.88
CA PHE A 126 1.41 9.94 -2.47
C PHE A 126 1.10 10.22 -3.94
N THR A 127 1.21 9.19 -4.77
CA THR A 127 0.82 9.25 -6.19
C THR A 127 -0.37 8.34 -6.43
N VAL A 128 -1.48 8.91 -6.88
CA VAL A 128 -2.75 8.21 -7.07
C VAL A 128 -3.16 8.27 -8.52
N GLN A 129 -3.54 7.12 -9.08
CA GLN A 129 -4.16 7.04 -10.40
C GLN A 129 -5.67 7.10 -10.27
N ILE A 130 -6.31 7.96 -11.07
CA ILE A 130 -7.76 8.10 -11.12
C ILE A 130 -8.28 8.20 -12.55
N LYS A 131 -9.58 7.93 -12.73
CA LYS A 131 -10.32 8.36 -13.91
C LYS A 131 -11.03 9.67 -13.58
N PRO A 132 -10.69 10.80 -14.22
CA PRO A 132 -11.23 12.09 -13.84
C PRO A 132 -12.70 12.21 -14.23
N GLN A 133 -13.47 12.94 -13.42
CA GLN A 133 -14.90 13.14 -13.63
C GLN A 133 -15.16 14.44 -14.40
N LEU A 134 -14.79 14.45 -15.69
CA LEU A 134 -14.96 15.61 -16.58
C LEU A 134 -16.25 15.49 -17.39
N ALA A 135 -16.99 16.59 -17.52
CA ALA A 135 -18.29 16.60 -18.21
C ALA A 135 -18.17 17.03 -19.68
N SER A 136 -19.16 16.65 -20.50
CA SER A 136 -19.19 16.96 -21.94
C SER A 136 -19.71 18.36 -22.29
N ASN A 137 -20.23 19.11 -21.31
CA ASN A 137 -21.07 20.29 -21.55
C ASN A 137 -20.25 21.59 -21.43
N SER A 138 -20.70 22.69 -22.04
CA SER A 138 -19.92 23.96 -22.12
C SER A 138 -19.72 24.71 -20.80
N LEU A 139 -20.57 24.47 -19.80
CA LEU A 139 -20.49 25.11 -18.48
C LEU A 139 -19.50 24.42 -17.54
N PHE A 140 -19.06 23.22 -17.91
CA PHE A 140 -18.21 22.38 -17.09
C PHE A 140 -16.85 22.18 -17.77
N PRO A 141 -15.83 21.82 -16.98
CA PRO A 141 -14.50 21.60 -17.52
C PRO A 141 -14.42 20.37 -18.41
N LYS A 142 -13.72 20.51 -19.53
CA LYS A 142 -13.52 19.47 -20.55
C LYS A 142 -12.08 19.01 -20.56
N TRP A 143 -11.84 17.86 -21.19
CA TRP A 143 -10.49 17.35 -21.40
C TRP A 143 -9.57 18.36 -22.10
N SER A 144 -10.07 19.04 -23.14
CA SER A 144 -9.30 20.05 -23.88
C SER A 144 -8.90 21.27 -23.05
N ASP A 145 -9.51 21.49 -21.87
CA ASP A 145 -9.16 22.61 -21.01
C ASP A 145 -7.88 22.35 -20.18
N TYR A 146 -7.48 21.08 -20.04
CA TYR A 146 -6.35 20.66 -19.19
C TYR A 146 -5.32 19.78 -19.91
N PHE A 147 -5.74 19.11 -21.00
CA PHE A 147 -4.93 18.11 -21.68
C PHE A 147 -4.79 18.49 -23.15
N ASN A 148 -3.55 18.74 -23.57
CA ASN A 148 -3.21 19.03 -24.98
C ASN A 148 -3.42 17.82 -25.89
N GLU A 149 -3.19 16.61 -25.35
CA GLU A 149 -3.49 15.35 -26.02
C GLU A 149 -4.81 14.78 -25.48
N LEU A 150 -5.76 14.49 -26.37
CA LEU A 150 -7.03 13.86 -26.01
C LEU A 150 -6.88 12.32 -26.09
N PRO A 151 -6.89 11.59 -24.97
CA PRO A 151 -6.82 10.14 -25.01
C PRO A 151 -8.11 9.50 -25.54
N ALA A 152 -7.96 8.27 -26.05
CA ALA A 152 -9.09 7.37 -26.24
C ALA A 152 -9.84 7.19 -24.90
N GLU A 153 -11.15 6.99 -24.94
CA GLU A 153 -12.00 6.89 -23.74
C GLU A 153 -11.52 5.82 -22.74
N SER A 154 -10.93 4.74 -23.24
CA SER A 154 -10.33 3.65 -22.47
C SER A 154 -9.02 4.01 -21.76
N GLU A 155 -8.34 5.10 -22.14
CA GLU A 155 -7.01 5.50 -21.63
C GLU A 155 -7.03 6.74 -20.74
N LYS A 156 -8.21 7.18 -20.31
CA LYS A 156 -8.45 8.38 -19.49
C LYS A 156 -8.03 8.22 -18.02
N VAL A 157 -6.76 7.87 -17.77
CA VAL A 157 -6.18 7.76 -16.41
C VAL A 157 -5.22 8.93 -16.16
N VAL A 158 -5.43 9.64 -15.06
CA VAL A 158 -4.60 10.77 -14.61
C VAL A 158 -3.87 10.36 -13.34
N CYS A 159 -2.56 10.65 -13.29
CA CYS A 159 -1.75 10.52 -12.08
C CYS A 159 -1.81 11.84 -11.31
N VAL A 160 -2.15 11.78 -10.03
CA VAL A 160 -2.16 12.93 -9.12
C VAL A 160 -1.14 12.68 -8.03
N ASP A 161 -0.15 13.56 -7.95
CA ASP A 161 0.82 13.60 -6.86
C ASP A 161 0.34 14.59 -5.79
N LEU A 162 0.37 14.16 -4.54
CA LEU A 162 0.17 14.97 -3.35
C LEU A 162 1.47 14.95 -2.54
N ASN A 163 2.15 16.07 -2.39
CA ASN A 163 3.35 16.23 -1.57
C ASN A 163 3.04 17.18 -0.39
N ILE A 164 3.41 16.81 0.83
CA ILE A 164 3.15 17.60 2.03
C ILE A 164 4.44 17.79 2.83
N GLN A 165 4.76 19.04 3.16
CA GLN A 165 5.84 19.39 4.07
C GLN A 165 5.31 19.55 5.49
N PHE A 166 5.80 18.74 6.41
CA PHE A 166 5.45 18.81 7.83
C PHE A 166 6.59 19.38 8.67
N ASN A 167 6.25 20.30 9.56
CA ASN A 167 7.17 20.90 10.52
C ASN A 167 6.57 20.83 11.93
N TYR A 168 7.41 20.95 12.94
CA TYR A 168 6.95 21.12 14.32
C TYR A 168 6.78 22.60 14.66
N ASP A 169 5.64 22.98 15.20
CA ASP A 169 5.41 24.32 15.77
C ASP A 169 5.68 24.29 17.27
N ASP A 170 6.84 24.80 17.70
CA ASP A 170 7.22 24.85 19.11
C ASP A 170 6.30 25.73 19.97
N LYS A 171 5.59 26.70 19.39
CA LYS A 171 4.68 27.55 20.16
C LYS A 171 3.38 26.83 20.47
N GLN A 172 2.87 26.10 19.48
CA GLN A 172 1.62 25.35 19.59
C GLN A 172 1.83 23.91 20.11
N GLN A 173 3.08 23.43 20.14
CA GLN A 173 3.47 22.07 20.51
C GLN A 173 2.74 21.01 19.68
N ILE A 174 2.64 21.26 18.37
CA ILE A 174 1.97 20.39 17.40
C ILE A 174 2.75 20.25 16.11
N VAL A 175 2.43 19.20 15.35
CA VAL A 175 2.90 19.05 13.97
C VAL A 175 1.92 19.75 13.04
N VAL A 176 2.45 20.63 12.20
CA VAL A 176 1.68 21.40 11.21
C VAL A 176 2.10 21.03 9.79
N ALA A 177 1.14 21.01 8.87
CA ALA A 177 1.45 21.04 7.44
C ALA A 177 1.80 22.49 7.06
N SER A 178 3.02 22.69 6.57
CA SER A 178 3.55 24.02 6.23
C SER A 178 3.43 24.37 4.75
N GLN A 179 3.36 23.35 3.89
CA GLN A 179 3.10 23.50 2.46
C GLN A 179 2.46 22.20 1.96
N ILE A 180 1.46 22.31 1.09
CA ILE A 180 0.88 21.18 0.37
C ILE A 180 0.94 21.50 -1.12
N GLU A 181 1.50 20.58 -1.90
CA GLU A 181 1.58 20.65 -3.35
C GLU A 181 0.80 19.49 -3.96
N MET A 182 -0.08 19.81 -4.90
CA MET A 182 -0.77 18.83 -5.73
C MET A 182 -0.42 19.06 -7.18
N SER A 183 -0.06 18.01 -7.92
CA SER A 183 0.17 18.09 -9.37
C SER A 183 -0.54 16.94 -10.08
N ALA A 184 -1.15 17.23 -11.22
CA ALA A 184 -1.80 16.26 -12.08
C ALA A 184 -1.01 16.09 -13.38
N HIS A 185 -0.79 14.83 -13.76
CA HIS A 185 -0.08 14.44 -14.97
C HIS A 185 -0.89 13.43 -15.75
N PHE A 186 -0.92 13.62 -17.07
CA PHE A 186 -1.46 12.66 -18.01
C PHE A 186 -0.33 12.16 -18.89
N ARG A 187 -0.02 10.86 -18.78
CA ARG A 187 1.21 10.29 -19.34
C ARG A 187 2.43 11.07 -18.84
N GLN A 188 3.20 11.68 -19.74
CA GLN A 188 4.35 12.53 -19.41
C GLN A 188 4.02 14.03 -19.44
N SER A 189 2.78 14.41 -19.75
CA SER A 189 2.36 15.81 -19.83
C SER A 189 1.85 16.30 -18.48
N HIS A 190 2.36 17.44 -18.03
CA HIS A 190 1.83 18.17 -16.88
C HIS A 190 0.51 18.86 -17.25
N CYS A 191 -0.51 18.73 -16.39
CA CYS A 191 -1.87 19.18 -16.68
C CYS A 191 -2.35 20.27 -15.73
N GLY A 192 -1.78 20.31 -14.53
CA GLY A 192 -1.94 21.42 -13.62
C GLY A 192 -1.40 21.11 -12.24
N SER A 193 -1.08 22.17 -11.51
CA SER A 193 -0.55 22.10 -10.16
C SER A 193 -1.12 23.19 -9.26
N LEU A 194 -1.10 22.91 -7.97
CA LEU A 194 -1.61 23.77 -6.91
C LEU A 194 -0.67 23.68 -5.71
N ILE A 195 -0.14 24.82 -5.27
CA ILE A 195 0.62 24.95 -4.03
C ILE A 195 -0.16 25.81 -3.04
N ILE A 196 -0.38 25.29 -1.84
CA ILE A 196 -1.09 25.97 -0.76
C ILE A 196 -0.25 26.03 0.51
N GLU A 197 -0.40 27.12 1.25
CA GLU A 197 0.31 27.40 2.50
C GLU A 197 -0.67 27.92 3.57
N PRO A 198 -0.40 27.70 4.87
CA PRO A 198 -1.20 28.29 5.93
C PRO A 198 -1.01 29.81 5.99
N GLN A 199 -2.11 30.55 6.16
CA GLN A 199 -2.17 31.99 6.42
C GLN A 199 -3.13 32.25 7.59
N GLY A 200 -2.58 32.39 8.80
CA GLY A 200 -3.39 32.52 10.01
C GLY A 200 -4.22 31.26 10.27
N GLU A 201 -5.54 31.41 10.37
CA GLU A 201 -6.50 30.30 10.53
C GLU A 201 -7.00 29.73 9.18
N THR A 202 -6.50 30.26 8.06
CA THR A 202 -6.94 29.92 6.70
C THR A 202 -5.80 29.36 5.85
N TRP A 203 -6.12 28.87 4.66
CA TRP A 203 -5.16 28.37 3.67
C TRP A 203 -5.22 29.22 2.42
N ARG A 204 -4.05 29.66 1.95
CA ARG A 204 -3.91 30.49 0.74
C ARG A 204 -3.31 29.70 -0.41
N ILE A 205 -3.62 30.11 -1.63
CA ILE A 205 -3.01 29.57 -2.85
C ILE A 205 -1.78 30.39 -3.18
N LYS A 206 -0.61 29.78 -3.09
CA LYS A 206 0.66 30.41 -3.45
C LYS A 206 0.91 30.38 -4.95
N GLN A 207 0.64 29.25 -5.57
CA GLN A 207 0.88 29.03 -7.00
C GLN A 207 -0.22 28.15 -7.59
N LEU A 208 -0.67 28.52 -8.78
CA LEU A 208 -1.63 27.76 -9.58
C LEU A 208 -1.13 27.67 -11.02
N CYS A 209 -1.04 26.46 -11.55
CA CYS A 209 -0.80 26.18 -12.96
C CYS A 209 -1.96 25.37 -13.53
N VAL A 210 -2.68 25.89 -14.52
CA VAL A 210 -3.81 25.18 -15.16
C VAL A 210 -3.99 25.63 -16.61
N GLY A 211 -3.83 24.71 -17.57
CA GLY A 211 -3.84 25.07 -18.99
C GLY A 211 -2.73 26.07 -19.33
N ASP A 212 -3.07 27.20 -19.98
CA ASP A 212 -2.13 28.29 -20.29
C ASP A 212 -1.92 29.28 -19.11
N ILE A 213 -2.53 29.02 -17.95
CA ILE A 213 -2.45 29.90 -16.79
C ILE A 213 -1.29 29.42 -15.91
N GLU A 214 -0.26 30.25 -15.78
CA GLU A 214 0.80 30.13 -14.78
C GLU A 214 0.84 31.44 -13.99
N GLN A 215 0.41 31.40 -12.72
CA GLN A 215 0.31 32.59 -11.88
C GLN A 215 0.91 32.34 -10.50
N GLU A 216 1.89 33.16 -10.12
CA GLU A 216 2.20 33.44 -8.72
C GLU A 216 1.17 34.45 -8.21
N ILE A 217 0.42 34.06 -7.19
CA ILE A 217 -0.77 34.78 -6.78
C ILE A 217 -0.40 35.74 -5.65
N ASN A 218 -0.46 37.05 -5.94
CA ASN A 218 -0.09 38.14 -5.03
C ASN A 218 -1.25 39.12 -4.72
N ASP A 219 -2.52 38.70 -4.91
CA ASP A 219 -3.78 39.38 -4.54
C ASP A 219 -4.71 39.69 -5.74
N GLU A 220 -5.57 38.73 -6.14
CA GLU A 220 -6.75 39.00 -6.98
C GLU A 220 -8.06 38.61 -6.26
N ASN A 221 -9.14 39.35 -6.51
CA ASN A 221 -10.42 39.19 -5.79
C ASN A 221 -11.08 37.80 -5.89
N TRP A 222 -10.87 37.04 -6.98
CA TRP A 222 -11.47 35.70 -7.13
C TRP A 222 -10.75 34.64 -6.29
N ILE A 223 -9.45 34.82 -6.05
CA ILE A 223 -8.66 33.93 -5.18
C ILE A 223 -9.16 34.04 -3.74
N ASN A 224 -9.44 35.25 -3.26
CA ASN A 224 -10.02 35.47 -1.93
C ASN A 224 -11.31 34.66 -1.70
N LEU A 225 -12.15 34.48 -2.74
CA LEU A 225 -13.37 33.67 -2.65
C LEU A 225 -13.08 32.16 -2.60
N VAL A 226 -12.04 31.72 -3.31
CA VAL A 226 -11.58 30.33 -3.30
C VAL A 226 -10.92 29.98 -1.97
N GLU A 227 -10.05 30.83 -1.45
CA GLU A 227 -9.30 30.62 -0.20
C GLU A 227 -10.23 30.56 1.02
N GLN A 228 -11.32 31.34 1.02
CA GLN A 228 -12.37 31.24 2.05
C GLN A 228 -13.04 29.86 2.11
N ARG A 229 -12.97 29.08 1.02
CA ARG A 229 -13.55 27.73 0.93
C ARG A 229 -12.51 26.64 1.08
N LEU A 230 -11.22 26.95 0.94
CA LEU A 230 -10.15 25.99 1.07
C LEU A 230 -9.88 25.70 2.56
N SER A 231 -9.79 24.42 2.89
CA SER A 231 -9.42 23.96 4.22
C SER A 231 -8.57 22.71 4.09
N VAL A 232 -7.94 22.30 5.19
CA VAL A 232 -7.18 21.05 5.27
C VAL A 232 -7.78 20.26 6.43
N ASP A 233 -8.19 19.02 6.18
CA ASP A 233 -8.55 18.05 7.21
C ASP A 233 -7.33 17.17 7.46
N ARG A 234 -6.64 17.41 8.58
CA ARG A 234 -5.32 16.85 8.92
C ARG A 234 -4.24 17.28 7.94
N PHE A 235 -4.10 16.55 6.85
CA PHE A 235 -3.16 16.82 5.76
C PHE A 235 -3.83 16.75 4.38
N MET A 236 -5.14 16.52 4.33
CA MET A 236 -5.91 16.40 3.09
C MET A 236 -6.59 17.73 2.76
N PRO A 237 -6.27 18.37 1.61
CA PRO A 237 -7.00 19.55 1.16
C PRO A 237 -8.47 19.24 0.89
N VAL A 238 -9.37 20.16 1.27
CA VAL A 238 -10.82 20.04 1.08
C VAL A 238 -11.40 21.40 0.70
N LEU A 239 -12.21 21.42 -0.37
CA LEU A 239 -13.05 22.56 -0.71
C LEU A 239 -14.41 22.46 0.00
N LYS A 240 -14.76 23.50 0.75
CA LYS A 240 -16.04 23.64 1.45
C LYS A 240 -17.11 24.24 0.54
N GLY A 241 -18.28 23.60 0.53
CA GLY A 241 -19.43 24.03 -0.27
C GLY A 241 -19.29 23.74 -1.77
N GLN A 242 -20.37 23.92 -2.52
CA GLN A 242 -20.34 23.77 -3.98
C GLN A 242 -20.12 25.13 -4.66
N PRO A 243 -19.26 25.23 -5.69
CA PRO A 243 -19.20 26.43 -6.51
C PRO A 243 -20.52 26.58 -7.28
N VAL A 244 -21.00 27.82 -7.39
CA VAL A 244 -22.14 28.14 -8.25
C VAL A 244 -21.57 28.47 -9.62
N TRP A 245 -21.69 27.54 -10.57
CA TRP A 245 -21.24 27.75 -11.95
C TRP A 245 -22.14 28.79 -12.64
N THR A 246 -21.59 29.95 -12.97
CA THR A 246 -22.28 31.01 -13.71
C THR A 246 -21.57 31.30 -15.02
N SER A 247 -22.28 31.88 -16.00
CA SER A 247 -21.68 32.32 -17.27
C SER A 247 -20.58 33.37 -17.09
N ASP A 248 -20.67 34.13 -16.00
CA ASP A 248 -19.85 35.32 -15.73
C ASP A 248 -18.62 34.99 -14.85
N MET A 249 -18.46 33.72 -14.45
CA MET A 249 -17.32 33.27 -13.66
C MET A 249 -16.01 33.47 -14.45
N PRO A 250 -14.98 34.13 -13.87
CA PRO A 250 -13.68 34.29 -14.49
C PRO A 250 -13.09 32.95 -14.94
N LYS A 251 -12.44 32.93 -16.12
CA LYS A 251 -11.80 31.72 -16.67
C LYS A 251 -10.84 31.05 -15.67
N PRO A 252 -9.96 31.77 -14.94
CA PRO A 252 -9.06 31.16 -13.95
C PRO A 252 -9.81 30.46 -12.81
N GLU A 253 -10.82 31.13 -12.23
CA GLU A 253 -11.66 30.57 -11.16
C GLU A 253 -12.39 29.30 -11.62
N ARG A 254 -12.95 29.33 -12.85
CA ARG A 254 -13.64 28.19 -13.46
C ARG A 254 -12.71 26.99 -13.68
N LEU A 255 -11.49 27.23 -14.16
CA LEU A 255 -10.48 26.19 -14.38
C LEU A 255 -9.95 25.62 -13.06
N PHE A 256 -9.77 26.46 -12.04
CA PHE A 256 -9.41 26.01 -10.70
C PHE A 256 -10.47 25.05 -10.12
N TYR A 257 -11.74 25.50 -10.02
CA TYR A 257 -12.80 24.67 -9.46
C TYR A 257 -12.98 23.38 -10.26
N GLY A 258 -12.78 23.48 -11.57
CA GLY A 258 -12.86 22.34 -12.45
C GLY A 258 -11.79 21.29 -12.19
N MET A 259 -10.53 21.69 -12.15
CA MET A 259 -9.42 20.80 -11.82
C MET A 259 -9.60 20.21 -10.42
N PHE A 260 -9.94 21.04 -9.43
CA PHE A 260 -10.07 20.58 -8.05
C PHE A 260 -11.21 19.57 -7.89
N ILE A 261 -12.38 19.80 -8.48
CA ILE A 261 -13.54 18.91 -8.35
C ILE A 261 -13.41 17.66 -9.21
N SER A 262 -12.90 17.77 -10.44
CA SER A 262 -12.88 16.65 -11.38
C SER A 262 -11.61 15.79 -11.29
N ILE A 263 -10.52 16.31 -10.72
CA ILE A 263 -9.22 15.63 -10.65
C ILE A 263 -8.75 15.47 -9.20
N PHE A 264 -8.53 16.56 -8.46
CA PHE A 264 -7.96 16.44 -7.11
C PHE A 264 -8.91 15.83 -6.07
N THR A 265 -10.20 16.18 -6.11
CA THR A 265 -11.18 15.66 -5.14
C THR A 265 -11.35 14.13 -5.26
N PRO A 266 -11.52 13.53 -6.47
CA PRO A 266 -11.52 12.08 -6.62
C PRO A 266 -10.21 11.42 -6.18
N ALA A 267 -9.05 12.03 -6.46
CA ALA A 267 -7.75 11.50 -6.05
C ALA A 267 -7.58 11.49 -4.52
N LEU A 268 -7.94 12.58 -3.84
CA LEU A 268 -7.90 12.69 -2.37
C LEU A 268 -8.92 11.75 -1.71
N ALA A 269 -10.11 11.61 -2.29
CA ALA A 269 -11.12 10.67 -1.81
C ALA A 269 -10.65 9.21 -1.93
N LEU A 270 -10.04 8.85 -3.07
CA LEU A 270 -9.46 7.53 -3.28
C LEU A 270 -8.29 7.27 -2.35
N LEU A 271 -7.38 8.23 -2.19
CA LEU A 271 -6.26 8.15 -1.25
C LEU A 271 -6.74 7.88 0.18
N ARG A 272 -7.74 8.65 0.63
CA ARG A 272 -8.35 8.48 1.95
C ARG A 272 -8.99 7.10 2.08
N GLU A 273 -9.78 6.67 1.10
CA GLU A 273 -10.41 5.35 1.12
C GLU A 273 -9.36 4.23 1.20
N GLU A 274 -8.28 4.33 0.44
CA GLU A 274 -7.22 3.34 0.47
C GLU A 274 -6.50 3.30 1.82
N LEU A 275 -6.05 4.44 2.33
CA LEU A 275 -5.31 4.52 3.59
C LEU A 275 -6.18 4.13 4.80
N GLU A 276 -7.45 4.54 4.85
CA GLU A 276 -8.34 4.26 5.99
C GLU A 276 -8.96 2.86 5.94
N LYS A 277 -9.43 2.42 4.76
CA LYS A 277 -10.33 1.25 4.67
C LYS A 277 -9.74 0.07 3.90
N ARG A 278 -8.70 0.28 3.09
CA ARG A 278 -8.14 -0.79 2.23
C ARG A 278 -6.68 -1.12 2.50
N LEU A 279 -6.02 -0.40 3.40
CA LEU A 279 -4.69 -0.72 3.89
C LEU A 279 -4.80 -1.60 5.13
N PHE A 280 -4.13 -2.75 5.14
CA PHE A 280 -4.07 -3.63 6.31
C PHE A 280 -2.62 -3.91 6.67
N TYR A 281 -2.33 -4.04 7.95
CA TYR A 281 -0.97 -4.18 8.45
C TYR A 281 -0.87 -5.32 9.48
N VAL A 282 0.14 -6.16 9.34
CA VAL A 282 0.54 -7.14 10.36
C VAL A 282 2.04 -7.00 10.60
N GLY A 283 2.40 -6.76 11.86
CA GLY A 283 3.75 -6.56 12.32
C GLY A 283 4.57 -7.86 12.42
N PRO A 284 5.85 -7.74 12.83
CA PRO A 284 6.78 -8.86 12.89
C PRO A 284 6.54 -9.73 14.13
N LEU A 285 6.13 -9.12 15.24
CA LEU A 285 5.83 -9.79 16.50
C LEU A 285 4.35 -10.17 16.53
N ARG A 286 4.06 -11.43 16.26
CA ARG A 286 2.68 -11.94 16.29
C ARG A 286 2.39 -12.55 17.65
N SER A 287 1.14 -12.45 18.07
CA SER A 287 0.66 -13.02 19.32
C SER A 287 1.04 -14.50 19.42
N ALA A 288 1.55 -14.91 20.58
CA ALA A 288 1.83 -16.31 20.85
C ALA A 288 0.54 -17.14 20.71
N PRO A 289 0.61 -18.41 20.25
CA PRO A 289 -0.56 -19.25 20.14
C PRO A 289 -1.21 -19.42 21.52
N GLN A 290 -2.52 -19.22 21.58
CA GLN A 290 -3.32 -19.43 22.79
C GLN A 290 -4.21 -20.65 22.62
N ARG A 291 -4.52 -21.33 23.74
CA ARG A 291 -5.50 -22.42 23.73
C ARG A 291 -6.90 -21.88 23.47
N TYR A 292 -7.21 -20.74 24.09
CA TYR A 292 -8.45 -19.99 23.93
C TYR A 292 -8.11 -18.54 23.62
N TYR A 293 -8.63 -18.04 22.50
CA TYR A 293 -8.50 -16.65 22.06
C TYR A 293 -9.71 -15.88 22.56
N LEU A 294 -9.50 -14.86 23.39
CA LEU A 294 -10.57 -14.01 23.88
C LEU A 294 -11.13 -13.13 22.76
N ARG A 295 -12.44 -12.87 22.80
CA ARG A 295 -13.09 -11.95 21.89
C ARG A 295 -12.51 -10.52 22.02
N GLN A 296 -12.08 -9.98 20.90
CA GLN A 296 -11.58 -8.61 20.76
C GLN A 296 -12.67 -7.68 20.24
N SER A 297 -12.54 -6.39 20.56
CA SER A 297 -13.35 -5.33 19.94
C SER A 297 -12.71 -4.96 18.61
N VAL A 298 -13.21 -5.55 17.52
CA VAL A 298 -12.64 -5.37 16.18
C VAL A 298 -13.41 -4.30 15.40
N VAL A 299 -12.69 -3.39 14.75
CA VAL A 299 -13.26 -2.45 13.78
C VAL A 299 -13.09 -3.04 12.38
N GLY A 300 -14.19 -3.43 11.74
CA GLY A 300 -14.17 -3.99 10.39
C GLY A 300 -13.53 -5.38 10.32
N LEU A 301 -12.53 -5.56 9.45
CA LEU A 301 -11.82 -6.83 9.21
C LEU A 301 -10.34 -6.75 9.61
N ASP A 302 -10.00 -5.84 10.53
CA ASP A 302 -8.64 -5.65 11.02
C ASP A 302 -8.27 -6.77 12.02
N VAL A 303 -7.19 -7.49 11.73
CA VAL A 303 -6.71 -8.59 12.60
C VAL A 303 -5.89 -8.08 13.80
N GLY A 304 -5.60 -6.78 13.83
CA GLY A 304 -4.67 -6.17 14.79
C GLY A 304 -3.21 -6.32 14.35
N THR A 305 -2.33 -5.49 14.92
CA THR A 305 -0.92 -5.43 14.51
C THR A 305 -0.18 -6.74 14.80
N SER A 306 -0.59 -7.46 15.85
CA SER A 306 -0.01 -8.74 16.25
C SER A 306 -0.89 -9.93 15.85
N GLY A 307 -1.97 -9.70 15.10
CA GLY A 307 -2.90 -10.75 14.67
C GLY A 307 -3.81 -11.29 15.75
N GLU A 308 -3.97 -10.57 16.86
CA GLU A 308 -4.74 -10.97 18.05
C GLU A 308 -6.21 -11.31 17.75
N ALA A 309 -6.80 -10.70 16.71
CA ALA A 309 -8.19 -10.95 16.31
C ALA A 309 -8.33 -11.99 15.19
N ALA A 310 -7.23 -12.59 14.71
CA ALA A 310 -7.25 -13.48 13.54
C ALA A 310 -8.18 -14.69 13.71
N VAL A 311 -8.10 -15.40 14.84
CA VAL A 311 -8.91 -16.61 15.07
C VAL A 311 -10.39 -16.27 15.20
N GLN A 312 -10.71 -15.16 15.87
CA GLN A 312 -12.08 -14.63 15.96
C GLN A 312 -12.62 -14.34 14.55
N LEU A 313 -11.89 -13.57 13.75
CA LEU A 313 -12.35 -13.16 12.42
C LEU A 313 -12.48 -14.34 11.45
N LEU A 314 -11.60 -15.32 11.54
CA LEU A 314 -11.73 -16.57 10.78
C LEU A 314 -13.02 -17.31 11.16
N TYR A 315 -13.33 -17.45 12.45
CA TYR A 315 -14.55 -18.10 12.90
C TYR A 315 -15.81 -17.35 12.43
N GLU A 316 -15.86 -16.03 12.66
CA GLU A 316 -17.02 -15.19 12.35
C GLU A 316 -17.31 -15.13 10.83
N ASN A 317 -16.31 -15.40 9.99
CA ASN A 317 -16.42 -15.34 8.52
C ASN A 317 -16.17 -16.70 7.84
N TRP A 318 -16.15 -17.82 8.56
CA TRP A 318 -15.65 -19.12 8.07
C TRP A 318 -16.36 -19.63 6.80
N GLU A 319 -17.65 -19.33 6.67
CA GLU A 319 -18.51 -19.69 5.54
C GLU A 319 -18.68 -18.56 4.52
N LYS A 320 -18.12 -17.37 4.78
CA LYS A 320 -18.22 -16.21 3.89
C LYS A 320 -17.49 -16.51 2.58
N SER A 321 -18.08 -16.08 1.47
CA SER A 321 -17.41 -16.14 0.17
C SER A 321 -16.34 -15.07 0.06
N VAL A 322 -15.15 -15.48 -0.38
CA VAL A 322 -13.98 -14.63 -0.59
C VAL A 322 -13.43 -14.86 -1.99
N ASN A 323 -12.81 -13.83 -2.56
CA ASN A 323 -12.10 -13.93 -3.84
C ASN A 323 -10.70 -14.47 -3.59
N PHE A 324 -10.36 -15.61 -4.18
CA PHE A 324 -9.01 -16.16 -4.17
C PHE A 324 -8.78 -17.07 -5.39
N VAL A 325 -7.54 -17.39 -5.71
CA VAL A 325 -7.23 -18.32 -6.80
C VAL A 325 -7.53 -19.76 -6.39
N SER A 326 -8.00 -20.57 -7.35
CA SER A 326 -8.18 -22.00 -7.11
C SER A 326 -6.84 -22.73 -7.16
N ILE A 327 -6.50 -23.42 -6.08
CA ILE A 327 -5.25 -24.15 -5.93
C ILE A 327 -5.50 -25.66 -6.05
N PRO A 328 -4.79 -26.36 -6.97
CA PRO A 328 -4.95 -27.80 -7.16
C PRO A 328 -4.42 -28.59 -5.95
N ASP A 329 -4.77 -29.88 -5.89
CA ASP A 329 -4.27 -30.78 -4.85
C ASP A 329 -2.79 -31.12 -5.03
N ASN A 330 -2.32 -31.30 -6.28
CA ASN A 330 -0.91 -31.47 -6.57
C ASN A 330 -0.24 -30.13 -6.92
N LEU A 331 0.73 -29.72 -6.11
CA LEU A 331 1.46 -28.46 -6.28
C LEU A 331 2.70 -28.55 -7.19
N GLU A 332 3.14 -29.74 -7.59
CA GLU A 332 4.38 -29.94 -8.35
C GLU A 332 4.41 -29.09 -9.65
N ASN A 333 3.27 -29.07 -10.35
CA ASN A 333 3.08 -28.32 -11.59
C ASN A 333 2.26 -27.04 -11.40
N PHE A 334 1.96 -26.65 -10.17
CA PHE A 334 1.21 -25.43 -9.92
C PHE A 334 1.99 -24.19 -10.37
N ARG A 335 1.33 -23.31 -11.12
CA ARG A 335 1.87 -22.05 -11.60
C ARG A 335 0.85 -20.94 -11.32
N PRO A 336 1.16 -19.98 -10.43
CA PRO A 336 0.29 -18.81 -10.20
C PRO A 336 0.01 -18.03 -11.48
N ALA A 337 0.92 -18.10 -12.46
CA ALA A 337 0.77 -17.43 -13.75
C ALA A 337 -0.45 -17.91 -14.57
N GLN A 338 -1.00 -19.08 -14.25
CA GLN A 338 -2.09 -19.72 -14.99
C GLN A 338 -3.40 -19.74 -14.20
N THR A 339 -3.43 -19.14 -13.01
CA THR A 339 -4.61 -19.16 -12.16
C THR A 339 -5.49 -17.93 -12.38
N GLU A 340 -6.79 -18.13 -12.25
CA GLU A 340 -7.81 -17.08 -12.22
C GLU A 340 -8.41 -16.96 -10.82
N SER A 341 -8.83 -15.74 -10.47
CA SER A 341 -9.54 -15.47 -9.22
C SER A 341 -10.94 -16.06 -9.30
N THR A 342 -11.35 -16.75 -8.24
CA THR A 342 -12.67 -17.36 -8.12
C THR A 342 -13.28 -17.04 -6.76
N SER A 343 -14.60 -17.02 -6.69
CA SER A 343 -15.30 -16.90 -5.42
C SER A 343 -15.38 -18.26 -4.74
N MET A 344 -14.95 -18.35 -3.48
CA MET A 344 -15.02 -19.59 -2.69
C MET A 344 -15.22 -19.31 -1.21
N ALA A 345 -15.74 -20.30 -0.46
CA ALA A 345 -15.86 -20.18 0.99
C ALA A 345 -14.49 -19.97 1.66
N LEU A 346 -14.43 -19.12 2.67
CA LEU A 346 -13.19 -18.78 3.40
C LEU A 346 -12.47 -20.04 3.90
N LYS A 347 -13.18 -20.99 4.49
CA LYS A 347 -12.60 -22.28 4.92
C LYS A 347 -11.84 -23.03 3.82
N LYS A 348 -12.31 -22.95 2.57
CA LYS A 348 -11.65 -23.56 1.40
C LYS A 348 -10.40 -22.77 1.02
N ALA A 349 -10.51 -21.44 0.98
CA ALA A 349 -9.37 -20.57 0.69
C ALA A 349 -8.25 -20.68 1.73
N VAL A 350 -8.60 -20.75 3.03
CA VAL A 350 -7.65 -20.96 4.13
C VAL A 350 -6.90 -22.29 3.98
N ARG A 351 -7.62 -23.37 3.67
CA ARG A 351 -6.99 -24.68 3.40
C ARG A 351 -6.04 -24.63 2.21
N GLN A 352 -6.44 -23.96 1.14
CA GLN A 352 -5.59 -23.78 -0.05
C GLN A 352 -4.34 -22.94 0.25
N ALA A 353 -4.49 -21.86 1.03
CA ALA A 353 -3.37 -21.02 1.47
C ALA A 353 -2.38 -21.80 2.36
N LEU A 354 -2.86 -22.52 3.37
CA LEU A 354 -2.01 -23.38 4.23
C LEU A 354 -1.25 -24.42 3.40
N ARG A 355 -1.90 -25.03 2.40
CA ARG A 355 -1.25 -25.99 1.51
C ARG A 355 -0.11 -25.37 0.70
N LEU A 356 -0.28 -24.16 0.16
CA LEU A 356 0.82 -23.43 -0.52
C LEU A 356 2.03 -23.23 0.39
N LEU A 357 1.76 -22.98 1.67
CA LEU A 357 2.78 -22.78 2.69
C LEU A 357 3.39 -24.11 3.17
N GLY A 358 3.03 -25.24 2.56
CA GLY A 358 3.51 -26.57 2.93
C GLY A 358 2.89 -27.12 4.21
N MET A 359 1.73 -26.61 4.62
CA MET A 359 0.98 -27.03 5.81
C MET A 359 -0.28 -27.79 5.35
N GLU A 360 -0.24 -29.11 5.44
CA GLU A 360 -1.32 -29.99 4.96
C GLU A 360 -2.42 -30.25 6.00
N GLN A 361 -2.21 -29.81 7.24
CA GLN A 361 -3.17 -29.98 8.32
C GLN A 361 -4.47 -29.22 8.04
N LEU A 362 -5.61 -29.82 8.38
CA LEU A 362 -6.90 -29.15 8.33
C LEU A 362 -7.05 -28.24 9.55
N LEU A 363 -7.21 -26.94 9.30
CA LEU A 363 -7.59 -25.97 10.32
C LEU A 363 -9.09 -26.00 10.55
N THR A 364 -9.48 -26.12 11.81
CA THR A 364 -10.84 -25.93 12.29
C THR A 364 -10.85 -24.84 13.35
N VAL A 365 -11.78 -23.89 13.25
CA VAL A 365 -12.00 -22.87 14.29
C VAL A 365 -13.33 -23.12 14.96
N LYS A 366 -13.36 -23.07 16.29
CA LYS A 366 -14.56 -23.31 17.11
C LYS A 366 -14.78 -22.14 18.07
N LYS A 367 -16.03 -21.89 18.46
CA LYS A 367 -16.38 -20.96 19.53
C LYS A 367 -16.73 -21.74 20.79
N GLN A 368 -16.17 -21.33 21.92
CA GLN A 368 -16.45 -21.85 23.25
C GLN A 368 -16.80 -20.69 24.19
N GLY A 369 -18.09 -20.48 24.45
CA GLY A 369 -18.57 -19.31 25.22
C GLY A 369 -18.17 -17.99 24.53
N GLU A 370 -17.46 -17.12 25.24
CA GLU A 370 -16.90 -15.86 24.72
C GLU A 370 -15.46 -15.99 24.18
N SER A 371 -14.97 -17.21 24.01
CA SER A 371 -13.64 -17.50 23.47
C SER A 371 -13.69 -18.32 22.19
N TYR A 372 -12.59 -18.30 21.46
CA TYR A 372 -12.39 -19.05 20.22
C TYR A 372 -11.22 -20.02 20.36
N GLU A 373 -11.26 -21.13 19.64
CA GLU A 373 -10.21 -22.14 19.63
C GLU A 373 -9.84 -22.48 18.19
N ALA A 374 -8.54 -22.55 17.91
CA ALA A 374 -7.98 -22.99 16.64
C ALA A 374 -7.38 -24.39 16.81
N LEU A 375 -7.86 -25.33 16.01
CA LEU A 375 -7.50 -26.75 16.05
C LEU A 375 -6.91 -27.18 14.71
N LEU A 376 -5.88 -28.03 14.75
CA LEU A 376 -5.31 -28.68 13.57
C LEU A 376 -5.48 -30.20 13.65
N SER A 377 -5.83 -30.81 12.51
CA SER A 377 -5.82 -32.27 12.40
C SER A 377 -4.37 -32.81 12.39
N LEU A 378 -4.07 -33.83 13.18
CA LEU A 378 -2.77 -34.51 13.12
C LEU A 378 -2.58 -35.24 11.80
N LEU A 379 -1.42 -35.06 11.15
CA LEU A 379 -1.09 -35.79 9.92
C LEU A 379 -1.02 -37.31 10.14
N SER A 380 -0.52 -37.73 11.31
CA SER A 380 -0.44 -39.14 11.70
C SER A 380 -1.78 -39.75 12.10
N LYS A 381 -2.74 -38.93 12.52
CA LYS A 381 -4.09 -39.32 12.96
C LYS A 381 -5.11 -38.27 12.54
N PRO A 382 -5.59 -38.29 11.27
CA PRO A 382 -6.44 -37.22 10.73
C PRO A 382 -7.78 -37.00 11.45
N GLN A 383 -8.24 -37.96 12.26
CA GLN A 383 -9.45 -37.85 13.09
C GLN A 383 -9.18 -37.21 14.46
N THR A 384 -7.92 -36.88 14.78
CA THR A 384 -7.54 -36.27 16.06
C THR A 384 -7.15 -34.83 15.81
N ASP A 385 -7.96 -33.93 16.35
CA ASP A 385 -7.69 -32.49 16.40
C ASP A 385 -6.86 -32.17 17.64
N VAL A 386 -5.82 -31.35 17.47
CA VAL A 386 -5.02 -30.81 18.57
C VAL A 386 -5.04 -29.29 18.54
N SER A 387 -4.86 -28.66 19.70
CA SER A 387 -4.79 -27.20 19.79
C SER A 387 -3.58 -26.68 19.01
N ILE A 388 -3.71 -25.48 18.43
CA ILE A 388 -2.59 -24.83 17.74
C ILE A 388 -1.38 -24.54 18.67
N VAL A 389 -1.58 -24.59 19.99
CA VAL A 389 -0.49 -24.51 21.00
C VAL A 389 0.36 -25.78 21.02
N GLU A 390 -0.24 -26.92 20.69
CA GLU A 390 0.39 -28.25 20.77
C GLU A 390 1.13 -28.63 19.47
N VAL A 391 1.03 -27.80 18.44
CA VAL A 391 1.73 -27.93 17.15
C VAL A 391 2.85 -26.88 17.03
N GLY A 392 3.79 -27.11 16.10
CA GLY A 392 4.91 -26.19 15.88
C GLY A 392 4.47 -24.75 15.61
N PHE A 393 5.25 -23.80 16.14
CA PHE A 393 4.95 -22.36 16.18
C PHE A 393 4.63 -21.72 14.80
N GLY A 394 5.10 -22.30 13.70
CA GLY A 394 4.94 -21.69 12.36
C GLY A 394 3.50 -21.52 11.88
N VAL A 395 2.57 -22.42 12.25
CA VAL A 395 1.17 -22.30 11.78
C VAL A 395 0.47 -21.12 12.45
N SER A 396 0.66 -20.92 13.76
CA SER A 396 0.03 -19.79 14.46
C SER A 396 0.53 -18.44 13.96
N GLN A 397 1.81 -18.37 13.58
CA GLN A 397 2.41 -17.15 13.03
C GLN A 397 1.86 -16.81 11.63
N ILE A 398 1.44 -17.78 10.84
CA ILE A 398 0.92 -17.48 9.49
C ILE A 398 -0.59 -17.21 9.46
N LEU A 399 -1.33 -17.65 10.49
CA LEU A 399 -2.79 -17.45 10.54
C LEU A 399 -3.24 -15.99 10.41
N PRO A 400 -2.63 -15.01 11.09
CA PRO A 400 -2.99 -13.60 10.91
C PRO A 400 -2.83 -13.10 9.48
N ILE A 401 -1.72 -13.49 8.83
CA ILE A 401 -1.42 -13.13 7.44
C ILE A 401 -2.47 -13.76 6.52
N ILE A 402 -2.81 -15.04 6.70
CA ILE A 402 -3.85 -15.71 5.90
C ILE A 402 -5.22 -15.06 6.13
N ALA A 403 -5.59 -14.83 7.40
CA ALA A 403 -6.88 -14.27 7.76
C ALA A 403 -7.09 -12.89 7.12
N VAL A 404 -6.15 -11.95 7.33
CA VAL A 404 -6.26 -10.60 6.76
C VAL A 404 -6.23 -10.62 5.23
N SER A 405 -5.37 -11.46 4.65
CA SER A 405 -5.23 -11.54 3.19
C SER A 405 -6.51 -12.03 2.51
N LEU A 406 -7.14 -13.07 3.05
CA LEU A 406 -8.33 -13.67 2.45
C LEU A 406 -9.61 -12.88 2.77
N LEU A 407 -9.68 -12.24 3.94
CA LEU A 407 -10.82 -11.41 4.33
C LEU A 407 -10.78 -10.01 3.69
N SER A 408 -9.59 -9.51 3.36
CA SER A 408 -9.45 -8.19 2.74
C SER A 408 -10.24 -8.07 1.43
N PRO A 409 -10.89 -6.92 1.19
CA PRO A 409 -11.51 -6.61 -0.09
C PRO A 409 -10.53 -6.66 -1.26
N VAL A 410 -11.05 -6.79 -2.48
CA VAL A 410 -10.26 -6.57 -3.70
C VAL A 410 -9.77 -5.11 -3.73
N ASN A 411 -8.60 -4.89 -4.33
CA ASN A 411 -7.83 -3.64 -4.39
C ASN A 411 -7.18 -3.20 -3.06
N SER A 412 -7.22 -4.04 -2.02
CA SER A 412 -6.51 -3.77 -0.76
C SER A 412 -4.98 -3.82 -0.90
N LEU A 413 -4.31 -2.99 -0.11
CA LEU A 413 -2.86 -3.02 0.11
C LEU A 413 -2.58 -3.69 1.45
N LEU A 414 -1.86 -4.80 1.42
CA LEU A 414 -1.51 -5.59 2.60
C LEU A 414 -0.04 -5.39 2.92
N ILE A 415 0.24 -4.89 4.12
CA ILE A 415 1.60 -4.64 4.59
C ILE A 415 1.99 -5.72 5.60
N PHE A 416 3.10 -6.40 5.34
CA PHE A 416 3.62 -7.46 6.21
C PHE A 416 5.07 -7.18 6.60
N GLU A 417 5.33 -7.15 7.90
CA GLU A 417 6.70 -7.13 8.42
C GLU A 417 7.17 -8.54 8.75
N GLN A 418 8.27 -8.93 8.12
CA GLN A 418 8.98 -10.19 8.34
C GLN A 418 8.02 -11.41 8.45
N PRO A 419 7.17 -11.65 7.41
CA PRO A 419 6.21 -12.75 7.40
C PRO A 419 6.85 -14.13 7.57
N GLU A 420 8.13 -14.26 7.24
CA GLU A 420 8.91 -15.50 7.32
C GLU A 420 9.34 -15.93 8.73
N ILE A 421 9.25 -15.05 9.73
CA ILE A 421 9.77 -15.34 11.07
C ILE A 421 9.09 -16.60 11.65
N HIS A 422 9.91 -17.49 12.21
CA HIS A 422 9.54 -18.82 12.71
C HIS A 422 8.99 -19.82 11.68
N LEU A 423 9.05 -19.50 10.38
CA LEU A 423 8.66 -20.43 9.31
C LEU A 423 9.86 -21.25 8.82
N HIS A 424 9.59 -22.52 8.51
CA HIS A 424 10.54 -23.39 7.82
C HIS A 424 10.83 -22.85 6.39
N PRO A 425 12.05 -23.00 5.83
CA PRO A 425 12.40 -22.59 4.47
C PRO A 425 11.36 -22.87 3.37
N ARG A 426 10.76 -24.06 3.40
CA ARG A 426 9.68 -24.45 2.47
C ARG A 426 8.46 -23.52 2.56
N ALA A 427 8.04 -23.16 3.77
CA ALA A 427 6.92 -22.25 3.99
C ALA A 427 7.27 -20.81 3.62
N GLN A 428 8.51 -20.38 3.86
CA GLN A 428 9.01 -19.07 3.41
C GLN A 428 8.99 -18.96 1.88
N ALA A 429 9.38 -20.02 1.16
CA ALA A 429 9.20 -20.07 -0.28
C ALA A 429 7.71 -20.04 -0.66
N GLY A 430 6.86 -20.79 0.06
CA GLY A 430 5.40 -20.78 -0.12
C GLY A 430 4.75 -19.39 0.01
N LEU A 431 5.29 -18.50 0.85
CA LEU A 431 4.84 -17.10 0.95
C LEU A 431 4.95 -16.38 -0.40
N GLY A 432 6.04 -16.58 -1.14
CA GLY A 432 6.21 -15.97 -2.45
C GLY A 432 5.10 -16.39 -3.43
N GLU A 433 4.68 -17.65 -3.40
CA GLU A 433 3.55 -18.11 -4.20
C GLU A 433 2.23 -17.55 -3.69
N PHE A 434 2.02 -17.54 -2.38
CA PHE A 434 0.84 -16.99 -1.77
C PHE A 434 0.64 -15.52 -2.16
N PHE A 435 1.70 -14.72 -2.14
CA PHE A 435 1.67 -13.32 -2.55
C PHE A 435 1.35 -13.12 -4.03
N LEU A 436 1.89 -13.95 -4.93
CA LEU A 436 1.50 -13.92 -6.34
C LEU A 436 0.02 -14.30 -6.53
N CYS A 437 -0.47 -15.28 -5.76
CA CYS A 437 -1.87 -15.67 -5.74
C CYS A 437 -2.78 -14.54 -5.22
N LEU A 438 -2.34 -13.76 -4.23
CA LEU A 438 -3.04 -12.56 -3.76
C LEU A 438 -3.08 -11.47 -4.83
N ALA A 439 -1.95 -11.22 -5.51
CA ALA A 439 -1.88 -10.32 -6.67
C ALA A 439 -2.85 -10.75 -7.78
N ARG A 440 -2.92 -12.04 -8.07
CA ARG A 440 -3.91 -12.64 -9.00
C ARG A 440 -5.35 -12.54 -8.53
N SER A 441 -5.56 -12.36 -7.24
CA SER A 441 -6.88 -12.14 -6.64
C SER A 441 -7.18 -10.65 -6.45
N GLY A 442 -6.38 -9.76 -7.05
CA GLY A 442 -6.57 -8.32 -7.01
C GLY A 442 -6.20 -7.66 -5.68
N ARG A 443 -5.28 -8.22 -4.88
CA ARG A 443 -4.69 -7.54 -3.72
C ARG A 443 -3.25 -7.15 -4.02
N ARG A 444 -2.77 -6.07 -3.42
CA ARG A 444 -1.35 -5.70 -3.44
C ARG A 444 -0.71 -6.10 -2.13
N VAL A 445 0.55 -6.52 -2.17
CA VAL A 445 1.33 -6.78 -0.96
C VAL A 445 2.59 -5.93 -0.95
N LEU A 446 2.91 -5.38 0.22
CA LEU A 446 4.15 -4.68 0.53
C LEU A 446 4.79 -5.39 1.72
N VAL A 447 5.99 -5.94 1.52
CA VAL A 447 6.57 -6.88 2.48
C VAL A 447 8.00 -6.50 2.81
N GLU A 448 8.30 -6.27 4.08
CA GLU A 448 9.69 -6.26 4.56
C GLU A 448 10.13 -7.71 4.82
N THR A 449 11.23 -8.15 4.22
CA THR A 449 11.72 -9.53 4.35
C THR A 449 13.25 -9.63 4.36
N HIS A 450 13.74 -10.65 5.06
CA HIS A 450 15.12 -11.13 5.08
C HIS A 450 15.25 -12.53 4.46
N SER A 451 14.16 -13.08 3.89
CA SER A 451 14.14 -14.43 3.38
C SER A 451 14.69 -14.52 1.95
N ASP A 452 15.82 -15.20 1.80
CA ASP A 452 16.36 -15.61 0.50
C ASP A 452 15.41 -16.59 -0.20
N HIS A 453 14.77 -17.49 0.55
CA HIS A 453 13.83 -18.48 0.04
C HIS A 453 12.60 -17.84 -0.62
N LEU A 454 12.08 -16.76 -0.04
CA LEU A 454 10.95 -16.00 -0.58
C LEU A 454 11.36 -15.30 -1.88
N ILE A 455 12.46 -14.54 -1.87
CA ILE A 455 12.98 -13.83 -3.04
C ILE A 455 13.28 -14.81 -4.18
N ASN A 456 13.98 -15.91 -3.88
CA ASN A 456 14.31 -16.93 -4.87
C ASN A 456 13.07 -17.63 -5.41
N ARG A 457 12.01 -17.81 -4.62
CA ARG A 457 10.74 -18.33 -5.15
C ARG A 457 10.10 -17.37 -6.14
N LEU A 458 10.05 -16.07 -5.84
CA LEU A 458 9.49 -15.09 -6.77
C LEU A 458 10.28 -15.05 -8.07
N ARG A 459 11.62 -14.97 -7.99
CA ARG A 459 12.52 -15.02 -9.16
C ARG A 459 12.26 -16.24 -10.02
N ARG A 460 12.14 -17.42 -9.40
CA ARG A 460 11.79 -18.65 -10.11
C ARG A 460 10.43 -18.57 -10.79
N ARG A 461 9.41 -18.02 -10.12
CA ARG A 461 8.05 -17.89 -10.71
C ARG A 461 8.00 -16.87 -11.84
N ILE A 462 8.84 -15.83 -11.82
CA ILE A 462 9.04 -14.91 -12.96
C ILE A 462 9.62 -15.68 -14.15
N ALA A 463 10.70 -16.43 -13.94
CA ALA A 463 11.35 -17.21 -15.01
C ALA A 463 10.43 -18.29 -15.63
N GLU A 464 9.47 -18.81 -14.87
CA GLU A 464 8.49 -19.81 -15.33
C GLU A 464 7.23 -19.17 -15.96
N ASP A 465 7.05 -17.86 -15.84
CA ASP A 465 5.89 -17.14 -16.39
C ASP A 465 6.07 -16.85 -17.88
N LYS A 466 5.48 -17.71 -18.71
CA LYS A 466 5.49 -17.57 -20.18
C LYS A 466 4.83 -16.29 -20.68
N SER A 467 3.94 -15.68 -19.89
CA SER A 467 3.28 -14.42 -20.26
C SER A 467 4.12 -13.17 -19.94
N ASN A 468 5.21 -13.33 -19.19
CA ASN A 468 6.06 -12.23 -18.67
C ASN A 468 5.28 -11.16 -17.90
N HIS A 469 4.10 -11.48 -17.36
CA HIS A 469 3.34 -10.53 -16.55
C HIS A 469 4.05 -10.28 -15.21
N PHE A 470 4.61 -11.33 -14.61
CA PHE A 470 5.22 -11.24 -13.28
C PHE A 470 6.48 -10.39 -13.22
N GLU A 471 7.19 -10.19 -14.34
CA GLU A 471 8.32 -9.27 -14.44
C GLU A 471 7.92 -7.84 -14.02
N ASN A 472 6.75 -7.38 -14.47
CA ASN A 472 6.23 -6.05 -14.13
C ASN A 472 5.45 -6.00 -12.80
N TRP A 473 5.02 -7.15 -12.27
CA TRP A 473 4.24 -7.21 -11.04
C TRP A 473 5.10 -7.28 -9.78
N VAL A 474 6.28 -7.86 -9.90
CA VAL A 474 7.19 -8.06 -8.77
C VAL A 474 8.19 -6.92 -8.74
N ASN A 475 8.16 -6.14 -7.66
CA ASN A 475 9.16 -5.12 -7.38
C ASN A 475 9.98 -5.58 -6.16
N ILE A 476 11.30 -5.58 -6.27
CA ILE A 476 12.20 -5.89 -5.14
C ILE A 476 13.08 -4.67 -4.93
N LEU A 477 12.97 -4.08 -3.74
CA LEU A 477 13.72 -2.90 -3.34
C LEU A 477 14.82 -3.32 -2.39
N PHE A 478 16.06 -2.97 -2.69
CA PHE A 478 17.21 -3.19 -1.83
C PHE A 478 17.54 -1.92 -1.07
N VAL A 479 17.55 -2.00 0.26
CA VAL A 479 17.90 -0.90 1.14
C VAL A 479 19.29 -1.13 1.72
N HIS A 480 20.18 -0.17 1.49
CA HIS A 480 21.57 -0.24 1.93
C HIS A 480 22.11 1.17 2.24
N PRO A 481 23.19 1.27 3.02
CA PRO A 481 23.90 2.54 3.17
C PRO A 481 24.47 3.00 1.81
N PRO A 482 24.57 4.33 1.56
CA PRO A 482 25.24 4.86 0.39
C PRO A 482 26.75 4.58 0.46
N GLU A 483 27.39 4.50 -0.72
CA GLU A 483 28.86 4.46 -0.80
C GLU A 483 29.49 5.76 -0.30
N ASN A 484 28.87 6.90 -0.64
CA ASN A 484 29.25 8.25 -0.20
C ASN A 484 28.00 9.03 0.22
N GLY A 485 28.05 9.70 1.37
CA GLY A 485 26.93 10.50 1.90
C GLY A 485 26.40 9.96 3.22
N ARG A 486 25.20 10.40 3.62
CA ARG A 486 24.53 9.96 4.85
C ARG A 486 23.15 9.36 4.54
N GLY A 487 22.61 8.68 5.54
CA GLY A 487 21.31 8.03 5.46
C GLY A 487 21.33 6.70 4.72
N ALA A 488 20.14 6.26 4.31
CA ALA A 488 19.93 5.04 3.55
C ALA A 488 19.57 5.35 2.11
N VAL A 489 19.83 4.41 1.22
CA VAL A 489 19.47 4.46 -0.20
C VAL A 489 18.56 3.27 -0.51
N VAL A 490 17.58 3.51 -1.38
CA VAL A 490 16.71 2.46 -1.92
C VAL A 490 17.06 2.27 -3.39
N GLU A 491 17.52 1.07 -3.75
CA GLU A 491 17.78 0.69 -5.13
C GLU A 491 16.74 -0.34 -5.60
N LYS A 492 16.12 -0.08 -6.76
CA LYS A 492 15.20 -1.03 -7.39
C LYS A 492 15.99 -2.17 -8.02
N GLY A 493 15.69 -3.40 -7.63
CA GLY A 493 16.19 -4.61 -8.28
C GLY A 493 15.74 -4.65 -9.74
N ARG A 494 16.70 -4.64 -10.67
CA ARG A 494 16.48 -4.80 -12.10
C ARG A 494 16.31 -6.27 -12.41
N ILE A 495 15.06 -6.74 -12.30
CA ILE A 495 14.69 -8.13 -12.56
C ILE A 495 14.37 -8.30 -14.04
N ASP A 496 15.01 -9.27 -14.69
CA ASP A 496 14.67 -9.63 -16.06
C ASP A 496 13.62 -10.75 -16.13
N ARG A 497 13.06 -10.98 -17.33
CA ARG A 497 12.15 -12.10 -17.61
C ARG A 497 12.70 -13.50 -17.28
N TYR A 498 14.01 -13.66 -17.06
CA TYR A 498 14.64 -14.93 -16.67
C TYR A 498 14.81 -15.05 -15.15
N GLY A 499 14.30 -14.09 -14.37
CA GLY A 499 14.40 -14.06 -12.93
C GLY A 499 15.80 -13.72 -12.41
N GLN A 500 16.69 -13.19 -13.26
CA GLN A 500 17.97 -12.64 -12.82
C GLN A 500 17.77 -11.22 -12.30
N ILE A 501 18.57 -10.83 -11.32
CA ILE A 501 18.60 -9.45 -10.81
C ILE A 501 19.98 -8.92 -11.13
N GLU A 502 20.07 -7.97 -12.07
CA GLU A 502 21.35 -7.47 -12.58
C GLU A 502 22.18 -6.78 -11.49
N ASN A 503 21.51 -6.00 -10.64
CA ASN A 503 22.09 -5.25 -9.53
C ASN A 503 21.84 -5.95 -8.18
N TRP A 504 22.10 -7.26 -8.11
CA TRP A 504 22.03 -7.97 -6.83
C TRP A 504 23.11 -7.41 -5.87
N PRO A 505 22.75 -6.95 -4.65
CA PRO A 505 23.74 -6.37 -3.74
C PRO A 505 24.75 -7.44 -3.28
N PRO A 506 26.07 -7.21 -3.42
CA PRO A 506 27.09 -8.22 -3.11
C PRO A 506 27.08 -8.71 -1.65
N SER A 507 26.68 -7.85 -0.72
CA SER A 507 26.59 -8.15 0.71
C SER A 507 25.26 -8.76 1.13
N PHE A 508 24.25 -8.77 0.26
CA PHE A 508 22.91 -9.25 0.59
C PHE A 508 22.79 -10.75 0.33
N LEU A 509 22.56 -11.52 1.40
CA LEU A 509 22.32 -12.97 1.39
C LEU A 509 23.45 -13.81 0.74
N ALA A 510 24.66 -13.26 0.63
CA ALA A 510 25.82 -13.94 0.05
C ALA A 510 26.46 -14.97 1.01
N GLU A 511 26.13 -14.91 2.30
CA GLU A 511 26.77 -15.72 3.35
C GLU A 511 26.64 -17.23 3.08
N SER A 512 25.44 -17.74 2.81
CA SER A 512 25.22 -19.16 2.51
C SER A 512 26.03 -19.66 1.30
N ALA A 513 26.16 -18.83 0.25
CA ALA A 513 26.93 -19.17 -0.94
C ALA A 513 28.44 -19.08 -0.68
N ASN A 514 28.88 -18.07 0.08
CA ASN A 514 30.26 -17.89 0.50
C ASN A 514 30.71 -19.04 1.41
N ASP A 515 29.88 -19.45 2.36
CA ASP A 515 30.14 -20.57 3.25
C ASP A 515 30.17 -21.89 2.48
N ALA A 516 29.23 -22.13 1.56
CA ALA A 516 29.27 -23.32 0.72
C ALA A 516 30.57 -23.41 -0.09
N ARG A 517 31.02 -22.29 -0.65
CA ARG A 517 32.31 -22.19 -1.35
C ARG A 517 33.49 -22.39 -0.40
N ALA A 518 33.48 -21.77 0.78
CA ALA A 518 34.53 -21.88 1.78
C ALA A 518 34.66 -23.32 2.32
N ILE A 519 33.53 -23.99 2.59
CA ILE A 519 33.47 -25.39 2.98
C ILE A 519 34.07 -26.27 1.89
N MET A 520 33.71 -26.05 0.62
CA MET A 520 34.25 -26.81 -0.50
C MET A 520 35.78 -26.65 -0.62
N LEU A 521 36.30 -25.42 -0.47
CA LEU A 521 37.73 -25.13 -0.48
C LEU A 521 38.45 -25.77 0.71
N ALA A 522 37.93 -25.58 1.92
CA ALA A 522 38.51 -26.15 3.15
C ALA A 522 38.53 -27.68 3.11
N ALA A 523 37.45 -28.31 2.63
CA ALA A 523 37.39 -29.76 2.45
C ALA A 523 38.38 -30.27 1.39
N SER A 524 38.59 -29.52 0.31
CA SER A 524 39.59 -29.84 -0.71
C SER A 524 41.00 -29.80 -0.14
N THR A 525 41.36 -28.72 0.56
CA THR A 525 42.67 -28.57 1.22
C THR A 525 42.93 -29.68 2.22
N LYS A 526 41.96 -29.97 3.10
CA LYS A 526 42.06 -31.04 4.08
C LYS A 526 42.31 -32.40 3.44
N ARG A 527 41.62 -32.73 2.35
CA ARG A 527 41.83 -33.98 1.59
C ARG A 527 43.22 -34.08 0.96
N ILE A 528 43.83 -32.96 0.57
CA ILE A 528 45.21 -32.95 0.02
C ILE A 528 46.22 -33.21 1.14
N GLU A 529 46.00 -32.65 2.32
CA GLU A 529 46.86 -32.85 3.50
C GLU A 529 46.75 -34.28 4.04
N ASP A 530 45.55 -34.84 4.14
CA ASP A 530 45.29 -36.21 4.58
C ASP A 530 45.92 -37.26 3.63
N ARG A 531 46.15 -36.92 2.36
CA ARG A 531 46.84 -37.79 1.38
C ARG A 531 48.36 -37.74 1.48
N LYS A 532 48.92 -36.77 2.20
CA LYS A 532 50.37 -36.59 2.41
C LYS A 532 50.85 -37.22 3.71
N GLN A 533 49.94 -37.52 4.63
CA GLN A 533 50.18 -38.36 5.82
C GLN A 533 49.97 -39.83 5.46
#